data_AF-A0A2V6BGG8-F1
#
_entry.id   AF-A0A2V6BGG8-F1
#
_cell.length_a   1.000
_cell.length_b   1.000
_cell.length_c   1.000
_cell.angle_alpha   90.00
_cell.angle_beta   90.00
_cell.angle_gamma   90.00
#
_symmetry.space_group_name_H-M   'P 1'
#
loop_
_entity.id
_entity.type
_entity.pdbx_description
1 polymer ?
#
loop_
_entity_poly.entity_id
_entity_poly.type
_entity_poly.pdbx_seq_one_letter_code
_entity_poly.pdbx_strand_id
1 'polypeptide(L)'
;MYGGRITSEEKSAISTYVGVGIAILLIAGGLYFFFLAQKEKKETTTFDPNRPVPSDTVLKQRLKAEEYSVVREGGSQRAFQNQFWNNEKTGIYVDVITGEPLFVSLDKFDAGVGFPTFSKPISKDLLVESLDTSHDMQRTEVHAKRSNAHLGYVFPDPKSPTGQRYVVYSAAFHFVPVEELKDRGYKAYASLFDKKVATP
;
A
#
# COMPACT_ATOMS: atom_id res chain seq x y z
N MET A 1 -21.16 12.90 -66.55
CA MET A 1 -21.77 12.55 -65.24
C MET A 1 -21.47 11.08 -64.96
N TYR A 2 -20.41 10.79 -64.21
CA TYR A 2 -20.03 9.40 -63.89
C TYR A 2 -20.74 8.98 -62.59
N GLY A 3 -21.98 8.52 -62.70
CA GLY A 3 -22.73 7.94 -61.58
C GLY A 3 -22.51 6.43 -61.53
N GLY A 4 -21.40 5.99 -60.93
CA GLY A 4 -21.15 4.56 -60.69
C GLY A 4 -22.10 4.02 -59.62
N ARG A 5 -22.89 2.99 -59.97
CA ARG A 5 -23.71 2.25 -58.99
C ARG A 5 -22.79 1.35 -58.15
N ILE A 6 -22.73 1.59 -56.85
CA ILE A 6 -22.00 0.74 -55.89
C ILE A 6 -22.67 -0.64 -55.84
N THR A 7 -21.89 -1.69 -56.07
CA THR A 7 -22.31 -3.10 -56.04
C THR A 7 -22.54 -3.61 -54.61
N SER A 8 -23.27 -4.72 -54.44
CA SER A 8 -23.56 -5.28 -53.12
C SER A 8 -22.31 -5.75 -52.37
N GLU A 9 -21.28 -6.23 -53.10
CA GLU A 9 -19.99 -6.63 -52.52
C GLU A 9 -19.22 -5.42 -51.97
N GLU A 10 -19.20 -4.30 -52.70
CA GLU A 10 -18.57 -3.05 -52.24
C GLU A 10 -19.25 -2.51 -50.98
N LYS A 11 -20.58 -2.61 -50.87
CA LYS A 11 -21.31 -2.23 -49.65
C LYS A 11 -20.97 -3.14 -48.46
N SER A 12 -20.82 -4.44 -48.69
CA SER A 12 -20.42 -5.41 -47.67
C SER A 12 -19.01 -5.11 -47.15
N ALA A 13 -18.05 -4.86 -48.06
CA ALA A 13 -16.69 -4.51 -47.70
C ALA A 13 -16.63 -3.21 -46.89
N ILE A 14 -17.34 -2.17 -47.32
CA ILE A 14 -17.42 -0.88 -46.58
C ILE A 14 -17.99 -1.11 -45.17
N SER A 15 -19.06 -1.91 -45.04
CA SER A 15 -19.65 -2.24 -43.73
C SER A 15 -18.65 -2.98 -42.82
N THR A 16 -17.88 -3.93 -43.35
CA THR A 16 -16.85 -4.64 -42.60
C THR A 16 -15.73 -3.70 -42.14
N TYR A 17 -15.23 -2.81 -43.00
CA TYR A 17 -14.18 -1.85 -42.62
C TYR A 17 -14.66 -0.84 -41.58
N VAL A 18 -15.91 -0.37 -41.66
CA VAL A 18 -16.51 0.50 -40.65
C VAL A 18 -16.62 -0.24 -39.31
N GLY A 19 -17.08 -1.49 -39.32
CA GLY A 19 -17.17 -2.32 -38.11
C GLY A 19 -15.80 -2.57 -37.46
N VAL A 20 -14.78 -2.90 -38.25
CA VAL A 20 -13.40 -3.08 -37.76
C VAL A 20 -12.83 -1.77 -37.22
N GLY A 21 -13.08 -0.64 -37.90
CA GLY A 21 -12.67 0.69 -37.45
C GLY A 21 -13.25 1.05 -36.08
N ILE A 22 -14.56 0.80 -35.87
CA ILE A 22 -15.22 1.02 -34.58
C ILE A 22 -14.63 0.09 -33.51
N ALA A 23 -14.42 -1.19 -33.81
CA ALA A 23 -13.83 -2.12 -32.85
C ALA A 23 -12.42 -1.70 -32.41
N ILE A 24 -11.57 -1.26 -33.35
CA ILE A 24 -10.23 -0.74 -33.06
C ILE A 24 -10.32 0.50 -32.15
N LEU A 25 -11.23 1.43 -32.44
CA LEU A 25 -11.41 2.63 -31.62
C LEU A 25 -11.88 2.30 -30.20
N LEU A 26 -12.78 1.33 -30.04
CA LEU A 26 -13.24 0.87 -28.72
C LEU A 26 -12.12 0.19 -27.93
N ILE A 27 -11.30 -0.66 -28.58
CA ILE A 27 -10.14 -1.31 -27.95
C ILE A 27 -9.10 -0.26 -27.55
N ALA A 28 -8.76 0.66 -28.45
CA ALA A 28 -7.80 1.72 -28.18
C ALA A 28 -8.28 2.65 -27.05
N GLY A 29 -9.57 3.01 -27.05
CA GLY A 29 -10.20 3.76 -25.96
C GLY A 29 -10.15 3.00 -24.64
N GLY A 30 -10.52 1.72 -24.63
CA GLY A 30 -10.45 0.87 -23.44
C GLY A 30 -9.04 0.74 -22.88
N LEU A 31 -8.04 0.53 -23.74
CA LEU A 31 -6.62 0.51 -23.35
C LEU A 31 -6.16 1.86 -22.79
N TYR A 32 -6.54 2.97 -23.44
CA TYR A 32 -6.22 4.31 -22.96
C TYR A 32 -6.76 4.55 -21.54
N PHE A 33 -8.05 4.25 -21.30
CA PHE A 33 -8.64 4.38 -19.97
C PHE A 33 -8.01 3.42 -18.95
N PHE A 34 -7.68 2.19 -19.34
CA PHE A 34 -6.98 1.24 -18.47
C PHE A 34 -5.60 1.77 -18.04
N PHE A 35 -4.81 2.30 -18.97
CA PHE A 35 -3.51 2.90 -18.65
C PHE A 35 -3.64 4.18 -17.82
N LEU A 36 -4.69 4.97 -18.04
CA LEU A 36 -4.97 6.16 -17.22
C LEU A 36 -5.26 5.78 -15.77
N ALA A 37 -6.12 4.80 -15.54
CA ALA A 37 -6.44 4.29 -14.21
C ALA A 37 -5.23 3.65 -13.51
N GLN A 38 -4.40 2.91 -14.25
CA GLN A 38 -3.14 2.36 -13.74
C GLN A 38 -2.16 3.47 -13.33
N LYS A 39 -2.04 4.53 -14.14
CA LYS A 39 -1.17 5.68 -13.84
C LYS A 39 -1.63 6.40 -12.56
N GLU A 40 -2.92 6.66 -12.43
CA GLU A 40 -3.50 7.30 -11.24
C GLU A 40 -3.30 6.44 -9.98
N LYS A 41 -3.52 5.12 -10.09
CA LYS A 41 -3.27 4.19 -8.99
C LYS A 41 -1.79 4.12 -8.60
N LYS A 42 -0.87 4.17 -9.57
CA LYS A 42 0.58 4.17 -9.31
C LYS A 42 1.03 5.46 -8.62
N GLU A 43 0.55 6.61 -9.08
CA GLU A 43 0.87 7.89 -8.45
C GLU A 43 0.35 7.95 -7.01
N THR A 44 -0.89 7.53 -6.78
CA THR A 44 -1.51 7.54 -5.43
C THR A 44 -0.89 6.54 -4.46
N THR A 45 -0.28 5.45 -4.95
CA THR A 45 0.33 4.39 -4.10
C THR A 45 1.84 4.54 -3.90
N THR A 46 2.48 5.50 -4.56
CA THR A 46 3.90 5.83 -4.34
C THR A 46 4.03 6.92 -3.27
N PHE A 47 5.08 6.83 -2.44
CA PHE A 47 5.40 7.87 -1.46
C PHE A 47 5.91 9.15 -2.12
N ASP A 48 5.34 10.28 -1.70
CA ASP A 48 5.84 11.62 -2.03
C ASP A 48 5.83 12.48 -0.76
N PRO A 49 7.01 12.92 -0.26
CA PRO A 49 7.11 13.71 0.96
C PRO A 49 6.52 15.12 0.84
N ASN A 50 6.20 15.60 -0.36
CA ASN A 50 5.54 16.89 -0.57
C ASN A 50 4.02 16.77 -0.75
N ARG A 51 3.49 15.55 -0.90
CA ARG A 51 2.05 15.33 -1.09
C ARG A 51 1.28 15.57 0.22
N PRO A 52 0.26 16.45 0.24
CA PRO A 52 -0.54 16.66 1.45
C PRO A 52 -1.28 15.38 1.84
N VAL A 53 -1.48 15.20 3.15
CA VAL A 53 -2.30 14.09 3.66
C VAL A 53 -3.75 14.30 3.20
N PRO A 54 -4.40 13.28 2.60
CA PRO A 54 -5.79 13.43 2.15
C PRO A 54 -6.75 13.76 3.30
N SER A 55 -7.81 14.49 2.98
CA SER A 55 -8.87 14.80 3.94
C SER A 55 -9.64 13.53 4.33
N ASP A 56 -10.32 13.59 5.47
CA ASP A 56 -11.08 12.45 6.00
C ASP A 56 -12.16 11.93 5.02
N THR A 57 -12.85 12.84 4.33
CA THR A 57 -13.83 12.50 3.29
C THR A 57 -13.20 11.68 2.16
N VAL A 58 -12.00 12.05 1.72
CA VAL A 58 -11.27 11.31 0.68
C VAL A 58 -10.84 9.95 1.20
N LEU A 59 -10.40 9.87 2.45
CA LEU A 59 -9.98 8.60 3.06
C LEU A 59 -11.14 7.60 3.19
N LYS A 60 -12.32 8.05 3.60
CA LYS A 60 -13.52 7.20 3.67
C LYS A 60 -13.92 6.59 2.32
N GLN A 61 -13.63 7.29 1.22
CA GLN A 61 -13.91 6.81 -0.14
C GLN A 61 -12.80 5.90 -0.69
N ARG A 62 -11.54 6.19 -0.34
CA ARG A 62 -10.37 5.52 -0.90
C ARG A 62 -10.00 4.24 -0.15
N LEU A 63 -10.11 4.24 1.17
CA LEU A 63 -9.70 3.11 2.02
C LEU A 63 -10.83 2.09 2.14
N LYS A 64 -10.46 0.82 2.36
CA LYS A 64 -11.45 -0.17 2.81
C LYS A 64 -11.98 0.22 4.19
N ALA A 65 -13.20 -0.20 4.51
CA ALA A 65 -13.83 0.10 5.80
C ALA A 65 -12.94 -0.32 7.00
N GLU A 66 -12.32 -1.49 6.94
CA GLU A 66 -11.39 -1.97 7.99
C GLU A 66 -10.13 -1.10 8.09
N GLU A 67 -9.53 -0.73 6.95
CA GLU A 67 -8.34 0.14 6.90
C GLU A 67 -8.66 1.49 7.53
N TYR A 68 -9.78 2.11 7.14
CA TYR A 68 -10.22 3.39 7.70
C TYR A 68 -10.47 3.29 9.21
N SER A 69 -11.22 2.27 9.66
CA SER A 69 -11.54 2.10 11.07
C SER A 69 -10.29 1.93 11.92
N VAL A 70 -9.32 1.14 11.45
CA VAL A 70 -8.04 0.98 12.15
C VAL A 70 -7.25 2.30 12.19
N VAL A 71 -7.01 2.95 11.05
CA VAL A 71 -6.07 4.08 10.99
C VAL A 71 -6.64 5.42 11.45
N ARG A 72 -7.97 5.58 11.47
CA ARG A 72 -8.64 6.83 11.89
C ARG A 72 -9.47 6.71 13.17
N GLU A 73 -10.03 5.53 13.45
CA GLU A 73 -10.98 5.34 14.56
C GLU A 73 -10.38 4.53 15.71
N GLY A 74 -9.10 4.12 15.62
CA GLY A 74 -8.45 3.29 16.63
C GLY A 74 -9.00 1.86 16.68
N GLY A 75 -9.60 1.39 15.57
CA GLY A 75 -10.12 0.05 15.45
C GLY A 75 -9.03 -1.02 15.62
N SER A 76 -9.46 -2.25 15.94
CA SER A 76 -8.57 -3.41 16.09
C SER A 76 -8.92 -4.49 15.08
N GLN A 77 -7.92 -5.29 14.71
CA GLN A 77 -8.12 -6.47 13.87
C GLN A 77 -8.16 -7.75 14.71
N ARG A 78 -8.73 -8.81 14.13
CA ARG A 78 -8.70 -10.13 14.77
C ARG A 78 -7.32 -10.77 14.64
N ALA A 79 -6.76 -11.22 15.77
CA ALA A 79 -5.50 -11.95 15.80
C ALA A 79 -5.57 -13.20 14.92
N PHE A 80 -4.47 -13.50 14.20
CA PHE A 80 -4.34 -14.62 13.26
C PHE A 80 -5.30 -14.61 12.07
N GLN A 81 -6.09 -13.54 11.90
CA GLN A 81 -7.06 -13.36 10.82
C GLN A 81 -6.89 -12.00 10.14
N ASN A 82 -5.63 -11.65 9.87
CA ASN A 82 -5.27 -10.41 9.18
C ASN A 82 -4.23 -10.69 8.08
N GLN A 83 -3.98 -9.72 7.20
CA GLN A 83 -3.24 -10.00 5.96
C GLN A 83 -1.75 -10.31 6.18
N PHE A 84 -1.11 -9.70 7.19
CA PHE A 84 0.34 -9.69 7.31
C PHE A 84 0.91 -10.38 8.55
N TRP A 85 0.09 -11.01 9.41
CA TRP A 85 0.62 -11.70 10.59
C TRP A 85 1.67 -12.76 10.22
N ASN A 86 1.39 -13.60 9.22
CA ASN A 86 2.30 -14.64 8.71
C ASN A 86 3.02 -14.27 7.41
N ASN A 87 3.08 -12.98 7.04
CA ASN A 87 3.84 -12.60 5.84
C ASN A 87 5.34 -12.75 6.10
N GLU A 88 6.01 -13.57 5.31
CA GLU A 88 7.47 -13.83 5.36
C GLU A 88 8.22 -13.26 4.14
N LYS A 89 7.50 -12.62 3.21
CA LYS A 89 8.12 -12.03 2.01
C LYS A 89 9.06 -10.89 2.39
N THR A 90 10.16 -10.77 1.65
CA THR A 90 11.10 -9.65 1.78
C THR A 90 10.55 -8.41 1.08
N GLY A 91 10.54 -7.29 1.80
CA GLY A 91 9.95 -6.03 1.38
C GLY A 91 9.78 -5.02 2.51
N ILE A 92 9.09 -3.93 2.22
CA ILE A 92 8.75 -2.86 3.15
C ILE A 92 7.25 -2.79 3.40
N TYR A 93 6.89 -2.28 4.57
CA TYR A 93 5.53 -1.97 4.97
C TYR A 93 5.38 -0.45 4.96
N VAL A 94 4.49 0.01 4.09
CA VAL A 94 4.25 1.43 3.87
C VAL A 94 2.90 1.84 4.44
N ASP A 95 2.81 3.05 4.97
CA ASP A 95 1.56 3.65 5.47
C ASP A 95 0.47 3.57 4.38
N VAL A 96 -0.67 2.98 4.73
CA VAL A 96 -1.84 2.88 3.83
C VAL A 96 -2.36 4.25 3.36
N ILE A 97 -2.12 5.31 4.13
CA ILE A 97 -2.57 6.67 3.81
C ILE A 97 -1.63 7.38 2.84
N THR A 98 -0.34 7.41 3.16
CA THR A 98 0.65 8.26 2.46
C THR A 98 1.63 7.49 1.58
N GLY A 99 1.70 6.17 1.75
CA GLY A 99 2.72 5.34 1.15
C GLY A 99 4.09 5.48 1.80
N GLU A 100 4.25 6.23 2.90
CA GLU A 100 5.53 6.40 3.60
C GLU A 100 6.04 5.06 4.13
N PRO A 101 7.28 4.64 3.84
CA PRO A 101 7.83 3.40 4.40
C PRO A 101 8.08 3.52 5.90
N LEU A 102 7.46 2.66 6.69
CA LEU A 102 7.53 2.70 8.16
C LEU A 102 8.31 1.53 8.74
N PHE A 103 8.13 0.32 8.18
CA PHE A 103 8.79 -0.90 8.66
C PHE A 103 9.41 -1.68 7.51
N VAL A 104 10.41 -2.50 7.84
CA VAL A 104 11.07 -3.41 6.92
C VAL A 104 10.87 -4.85 7.39
N SER A 105 10.61 -5.76 6.46
CA SER A 105 10.48 -7.21 6.73
C SER A 105 11.68 -7.82 7.45
N LEU A 106 12.88 -7.26 7.28
CA LEU A 106 14.11 -7.74 7.94
C LEU A 106 14.10 -7.57 9.47
N ASP A 107 13.24 -6.69 9.98
CA ASP A 107 13.02 -6.44 11.39
C ASP A 107 11.69 -7.07 11.88
N LYS A 108 10.94 -7.73 10.98
CA LYS A 108 9.74 -8.50 11.34
C LYS A 108 10.13 -9.83 11.96
N PHE A 109 9.41 -10.24 12.99
CA PHE A 109 9.56 -11.56 13.61
C PHE A 109 8.22 -12.10 14.12
N ASP A 110 8.15 -13.41 14.38
CA ASP A 110 6.97 -14.02 14.98
C ASP A 110 7.05 -13.94 16.51
N ALA A 111 6.14 -13.17 17.11
CA ALA A 111 6.00 -13.04 18.56
C ALA A 111 4.87 -13.92 19.13
N GLY A 112 4.18 -14.70 18.30
CA GLY A 112 3.05 -15.56 18.71
C GLY A 112 1.77 -14.79 19.07
N VAL A 113 1.66 -13.50 18.72
CA VAL A 113 0.53 -12.63 19.09
C VAL A 113 -0.54 -12.52 18.01
N GLY A 114 -0.30 -13.06 16.82
CA GLY A 114 -1.26 -13.04 15.70
C GLY A 114 -1.36 -11.72 14.94
N PHE A 115 -0.37 -10.83 15.08
CA PHE A 115 -0.25 -9.56 14.38
C PHE A 115 1.17 -9.39 13.81
N PRO A 116 1.36 -8.64 12.71
CA PRO A 116 2.70 -8.30 12.26
C PRO A 116 3.46 -7.58 13.38
N THR A 117 4.60 -8.15 13.75
CA THR A 117 5.42 -7.68 14.86
C THR A 117 6.82 -7.34 14.39
N PHE A 118 7.33 -6.16 14.75
CA PHE A 118 8.64 -5.67 14.34
C PHE A 118 9.51 -5.30 15.54
N SER A 119 10.82 -5.48 15.44
CA SER A 119 11.76 -5.06 16.50
C SER A 119 11.97 -3.54 16.51
N LYS A 120 11.92 -2.90 15.34
CA LYS A 120 12.07 -1.44 15.17
C LYS A 120 11.42 -0.94 13.87
N PRO A 121 11.08 0.36 13.80
CA PRO A 121 10.78 1.01 12.53
C PRO A 121 12.06 1.24 11.71
N ILE A 122 11.87 1.65 10.45
CA ILE A 122 12.96 2.14 9.58
C ILE A 122 13.67 3.32 10.24
N SER A 123 12.92 4.24 10.85
CA SER A 123 13.44 5.30 11.71
C SER A 123 12.42 5.65 12.79
N LYS A 124 12.90 5.95 14.01
CA LYS A 124 12.07 6.41 15.13
C LYS A 124 11.41 7.76 14.83
N ASP A 125 12.01 8.60 14.00
CA ASP A 125 11.48 9.91 13.63
C ASP A 125 10.22 9.84 12.75
N LEU A 126 9.87 8.67 12.23
CA LEU A 126 8.69 8.44 11.41
C LEU A 126 7.44 8.15 12.25
N LEU A 127 7.61 7.88 13.54
CA LEU A 127 6.54 7.47 14.43
C LEU A 127 6.34 8.50 15.56
N VAL A 128 5.12 8.52 16.09
CA VAL A 128 4.78 9.21 17.34
C VAL A 128 4.31 8.14 18.32
N GLU A 129 4.96 8.08 19.48
CA GLU A 129 4.63 7.17 20.56
C GLU A 129 3.90 7.97 21.66
N SER A 130 2.67 7.58 21.99
CA SER A 130 1.81 8.26 22.97
C SER A 130 1.27 7.30 24.02
N LEU A 131 1.06 7.78 25.24
CA LEU A 131 0.46 6.97 26.30
C LEU A 131 -1.05 6.80 26.03
N ASP A 132 -1.48 5.55 25.94
CA ASP A 132 -2.88 5.13 25.88
C ASP A 132 -3.29 4.57 27.24
N THR A 133 -4.26 5.24 27.88
CA THR A 133 -4.86 4.84 29.16
C THR A 133 -6.28 4.30 29.00
N SER A 134 -6.71 4.00 27.77
CA SER A 134 -8.03 3.44 27.51
C SER A 134 -8.15 2.00 28.02
N HIS A 135 -9.40 1.55 28.24
CA HIS A 135 -9.71 0.18 28.67
C HIS A 135 -9.00 -0.26 29.95
N ASP A 136 -8.72 0.67 30.87
CA ASP A 136 -8.01 0.43 32.15
C ASP A 136 -6.62 -0.20 31.97
N MET A 137 -6.01 -0.02 30.80
CA MET A 137 -4.65 -0.46 30.49
C MET A 137 -3.72 0.74 30.38
N GLN A 138 -2.42 0.54 30.61
CA GLN A 138 -1.38 1.50 30.24
C GLN A 138 -0.53 0.91 29.13
N ARG A 139 -0.66 1.45 27.92
CA ARG A 139 0.07 1.00 26.74
C ARG A 139 0.66 2.20 26.01
N THR A 140 1.68 1.96 25.20
CA THR A 140 2.22 3.00 24.32
C THR A 140 1.68 2.77 22.93
N GLU A 141 0.75 3.63 22.52
CA GLU A 141 0.17 3.65 21.19
C GLU A 141 1.16 4.25 20.19
N VAL A 142 1.12 3.77 18.96
CA VAL A 142 2.05 4.14 17.90
C VAL A 142 1.27 4.68 16.72
N HIS A 143 1.58 5.91 16.33
CA HIS A 143 1.03 6.58 15.17
C HIS A 143 2.12 6.85 14.12
N ALA A 144 1.75 6.85 12.84
CA ALA A 144 2.59 7.40 11.79
C ALA A 144 2.65 8.93 11.93
N LYS A 145 3.84 9.50 12.01
CA LYS A 145 4.03 10.94 12.28
C LYS A 145 3.41 11.82 11.20
N ARG A 146 3.53 11.42 9.92
CA ARG A 146 3.04 12.23 8.80
C ARG A 146 1.53 12.24 8.68
N SER A 147 0.91 11.07 8.72
CA SER A 147 -0.53 10.90 8.44
C SER A 147 -1.41 10.90 9.69
N ASN A 148 -0.78 10.80 10.86
CA ASN A 148 -1.44 10.50 12.12
C ASN A 148 -2.29 9.23 12.05
N ALA A 149 -1.87 8.24 11.25
CA ALA A 149 -2.52 6.94 11.18
C ALA A 149 -2.22 6.14 12.45
N HIS A 150 -3.24 5.63 13.12
CA HIS A 150 -3.05 4.64 14.18
C HIS A 150 -2.44 3.37 13.58
N LEU A 151 -1.30 2.92 14.12
CA LEU A 151 -0.60 1.72 13.65
C LEU A 151 -0.76 0.53 14.59
N GLY A 152 -0.80 0.76 15.89
CA GLY A 152 -0.74 -0.30 16.90
C GLY A 152 -0.11 0.18 18.20
N TYR A 153 0.66 -0.72 18.82
CA TYR A 153 1.27 -0.48 20.13
C TYR A 153 2.72 -0.94 20.15
N VAL A 154 3.52 -0.33 21.00
CA VAL A 154 4.88 -0.75 21.31
C VAL A 154 4.96 -1.24 22.76
N PHE A 155 5.69 -2.33 22.96
CA PHE A 155 5.91 -2.95 24.27
C PHE A 155 7.39 -3.24 24.48
N PRO A 156 7.88 -3.19 25.73
CA PRO A 156 9.16 -3.79 26.07
C PRO A 156 9.17 -5.29 25.76
N ASP A 157 10.21 -5.78 25.11
CA ASP A 157 10.40 -7.19 24.82
C ASP A 157 11.88 -7.58 24.95
N PRO A 158 12.28 -8.30 26.00
CA PRO A 158 13.67 -8.70 26.22
C PRO A 158 14.17 -9.71 25.18
N LYS A 159 13.28 -10.36 24.42
CA LYS A 159 13.66 -11.30 23.35
C LYS A 159 13.92 -10.59 22.02
N SER A 160 13.45 -9.34 21.88
CA SER A 160 13.71 -8.54 20.69
C SER A 160 15.14 -7.99 20.73
N PRO A 161 15.89 -7.99 19.62
CA PRO A 161 17.24 -7.42 19.55
C PRO A 161 17.33 -5.95 19.98
N THR A 162 16.21 -5.23 19.94
CA THR A 162 16.10 -3.80 20.26
C THR A 162 15.49 -3.55 21.63
N GLY A 163 15.14 -4.61 22.38
CA GLY A 163 14.41 -4.52 23.64
C GLY A 163 12.95 -4.08 23.49
N GLN A 164 12.44 -3.92 22.27
CA GLN A 164 11.08 -3.47 21.98
C GLN A 164 10.42 -4.34 20.92
N ARG A 165 9.09 -4.46 21.01
CA ARG A 165 8.26 -5.06 19.96
C ARG A 165 7.15 -4.09 19.57
N TYR A 166 7.05 -3.83 18.28
CA TYR A 166 5.99 -3.08 17.65
C TYR A 166 4.94 -4.05 17.15
N VAL A 167 3.81 -4.12 17.86
CA VAL A 167 2.66 -4.96 17.49
C VAL A 167 1.68 -4.06 16.75
N VAL A 168 1.61 -4.22 15.43
CA VAL A 168 0.87 -3.31 14.56
C VAL A 168 -0.22 -4.02 13.77
N TYR A 169 -1.19 -3.27 13.26
CA TYR A 169 -2.30 -3.81 12.49
C TYR A 169 -1.97 -3.87 11.01
N SER A 170 -2.25 -5.00 10.36
CA SER A 170 -2.04 -5.18 8.93
C SER A 170 -2.77 -4.14 8.09
N ALA A 171 -3.97 -3.73 8.50
CA ALA A 171 -4.81 -2.76 7.81
C ALA A 171 -4.20 -1.34 7.77
N ALA A 172 -3.20 -1.06 8.60
CA ALA A 172 -2.47 0.20 8.56
C ALA A 172 -1.40 0.25 7.43
N PHE A 173 -1.20 -0.86 6.71
CA PHE A 173 -0.11 -0.97 5.75
C PHE A 173 -0.54 -1.45 4.37
N HIS A 174 0.26 -1.05 3.38
CA HIS A 174 0.48 -1.82 2.18
C HIS A 174 1.87 -2.44 2.21
N PHE A 175 1.99 -3.63 1.64
CA PHE A 175 3.27 -4.31 1.51
C PHE A 175 3.83 -4.07 0.10
N VAL A 176 5.10 -3.69 0.02
CA VAL A 176 5.85 -3.54 -1.23
C VAL A 176 7.02 -4.51 -1.18
N PRO A 177 6.98 -5.60 -1.97
CA PRO A 177 8.06 -6.56 -1.97
C PRO A 177 9.32 -5.97 -2.64
N VAL A 178 10.49 -6.56 -2.34
CA VAL A 178 11.82 -5.97 -2.61
C VAL A 178 12.09 -5.77 -4.11
N GLU A 179 11.67 -6.73 -4.92
CA GLU A 179 11.72 -6.75 -6.38
C GLU A 179 10.86 -5.64 -7.04
N GLU A 180 9.78 -5.19 -6.41
CA GLU A 180 8.89 -4.14 -6.88
C GLU A 180 9.30 -2.73 -6.41
N LEU A 181 10.25 -2.61 -5.48
CA LEU A 181 10.62 -1.32 -4.88
C LEU A 181 10.96 -0.27 -5.94
N LYS A 182 11.77 -0.63 -6.93
CA LYS A 182 12.19 0.30 -7.99
C LYS A 182 10.99 0.77 -8.81
N ASP A 183 10.15 -0.17 -9.24
CA ASP A 183 9.04 0.12 -10.15
C ASP A 183 7.91 0.88 -9.45
N ARG A 184 7.77 0.71 -8.13
CA ARG A 184 6.81 1.41 -7.28
C ARG A 184 7.36 2.68 -6.63
N GLY A 185 8.52 3.17 -7.06
CA GLY A 185 9.07 4.47 -6.64
C GLY A 185 9.81 4.48 -5.29
N TYR A 186 10.11 3.31 -4.74
CA TYR A 186 10.81 3.11 -3.47
C TYR A 186 12.30 2.76 -3.64
N LYS A 187 12.91 3.12 -4.78
CA LYS A 187 14.32 2.80 -5.09
C LYS A 187 15.30 3.19 -3.95
N ALA A 188 15.06 4.30 -3.27
CA ALA A 188 15.91 4.77 -2.16
C ALA A 188 16.01 3.76 -0.99
N TYR A 189 14.99 2.93 -0.82
CA TYR A 189 14.90 1.94 0.27
C TYR A 189 15.48 0.58 -0.10
N ALA A 190 15.92 0.36 -1.34
CA ALA A 190 16.55 -0.90 -1.75
C ALA A 190 17.81 -1.22 -0.91
N SER A 191 18.57 -0.18 -0.54
CA SER A 191 19.79 -0.30 0.27
C SER A 191 19.56 -0.86 1.68
N LEU A 192 18.31 -0.89 2.17
CA LEU A 192 17.95 -1.54 3.43
C LEU A 192 18.20 -3.05 3.39
N PHE A 193 18.14 -3.65 2.20
CA PHE A 193 18.27 -5.10 2.00
C PHE A 193 19.70 -5.53 1.69
N ASP A 194 20.53 -4.63 1.16
CA ASP A 194 21.94 -4.92 0.86
C ASP A 194 22.79 -5.07 2.13
N LYS A 195 22.45 -4.33 3.20
CA LYS A 195 23.25 -4.25 4.44
C LYS A 195 23.29 -5.54 5.27
N LYS A 196 22.32 -6.44 5.13
CA LYS A 196 22.21 -7.64 5.99
C LYS A 196 22.95 -8.86 5.44
N VAL A 197 23.39 -8.81 4.17
CA VAL A 197 24.21 -9.87 3.55
C VAL A 197 25.67 -9.80 4.01
N ALA A 198 26.10 -8.68 4.60
CA ALA A 198 27.50 -8.41 4.95
C ALA A 198 27.90 -8.78 6.40
N THR A 199 27.05 -9.48 7.16
CA THR A 199 27.41 -9.92 8.52
C THR A 199 27.57 -11.45 8.53
N PRO A 200 28.81 -11.98 8.59
CA PRO A 200 29.07 -13.41 8.74
C PRO A 200 28.66 -13.96 10.11
#